data_AF-A0A426U3V3-F1
#
_entry.id   AF-A0A426U3V3-F1
#
_cell.length_a   1.000
_cell.length_b   1.000
_cell.length_c   1.000
_cell.angle_alpha   90.00
_cell.angle_beta   90.00
_cell.angle_gamma   90.00
#
_symmetry.space_group_name_H-M   'P 1'
#
loop_
_entity.id
_entity.type
_entity.pdbx_description
1 polymer ?
#
loop_
_entity_poly.entity_id
_entity_poly.type
_entity_poly.pdbx_seq_one_letter_code
_entity_poly.pdbx_strand_id
1 'polypeptide(L)'
;MTKNPLFAYVQKHHATQQPFFERTITSATIRGLMLLKLYALPSLYRQGDFTCVGLYENDVATLLFYHASNTQEVLTELTPFVSTQDLAAIQDIISDLEQRISRFKRNTDNA
;
A
#
# COMPACT_ATOMS: atom_id res chain seq x y z
N MET A 1 -3.75 -11.52 19.05
CA MET A 1 -4.05 -10.09 18.78
C MET A 1 -2.78 -9.40 18.32
N THR A 2 -2.85 -8.65 17.22
CA THR A 2 -1.73 -7.90 16.65
C THR A 2 -1.32 -6.76 17.59
N LYS A 3 -0.05 -6.72 18.00
CA LYS A 3 0.50 -5.65 18.86
C LYS A 3 0.67 -4.32 18.12
N ASN A 4 0.64 -4.33 16.79
CA ASN A 4 0.86 -3.16 15.97
C ASN A 4 -0.45 -2.34 15.81
N PRO A 5 -0.46 -1.04 16.17
CA PRO A 5 -1.66 -0.20 16.15
C PRO A 5 -2.26 -0.02 14.74
N LEU A 6 -1.43 0.04 13.68
CA LEU A 6 -1.93 0.09 12.30
C LEU A 6 -2.68 -1.19 11.94
N PHE A 7 -2.17 -2.35 12.36
CA PHE A 7 -2.79 -3.63 12.01
C PHE A 7 -4.17 -3.76 12.66
N ALA A 8 -4.31 -3.30 13.90
CA ALA A 8 -5.60 -3.23 14.58
C ALA A 8 -6.55 -2.23 13.88
N TYR A 9 -6.03 -1.07 13.46
CA TYR A 9 -6.79 -0.09 12.69
C TYR A 9 -7.30 -0.66 11.37
N VAL A 10 -6.44 -1.29 10.56
CA VAL A 10 -6.81 -1.91 9.29
C VAL A 10 -7.83 -3.03 9.49
N GLN A 11 -7.64 -3.89 10.50
CA GLN A 11 -8.60 -4.94 10.80
C GLN A 11 -9.99 -4.39 11.16
N LYS A 12 -10.05 -3.24 11.85
CA LYS A 12 -11.31 -2.65 12.30
C LYS A 12 -12.01 -1.83 11.20
N HIS A 13 -11.24 -1.11 10.39
CA HIS A 13 -11.78 -0.09 9.47
C HIS A 13 -11.69 -0.46 8.00
N HIS A 14 -10.74 -1.33 7.64
CA HIS A 14 -10.42 -1.68 6.26
C HIS A 14 -10.44 -3.19 6.03
N ALA A 15 -11.41 -3.85 6.66
CA ALA A 15 -11.69 -5.26 6.47
C ALA A 15 -13.10 -5.44 5.87
N THR A 16 -13.23 -6.41 4.98
CA THR A 16 -14.49 -6.79 4.37
C THR A 16 -14.67 -8.30 4.45
N GLN A 17 -15.92 -8.74 4.56
CA GLN A 17 -16.27 -10.16 4.53
C GLN A 17 -16.49 -10.57 3.07
N GLN A 18 -15.77 -11.60 2.63
CA GLN A 18 -15.88 -12.12 1.27
C GLN A 18 -16.25 -13.61 1.30
N PRO A 19 -17.20 -14.05 0.47
CA PRO A 19 -17.43 -15.46 0.24
C PRO A 19 -16.16 -16.10 -0.34
N PHE A 20 -15.77 -17.25 0.20
CA PHE A 20 -14.65 -18.04 -0.27
C PHE A 20 -14.98 -19.52 -0.09
N PHE A 21 -15.36 -20.18 -1.19
CA PHE A 21 -15.96 -21.52 -1.18
C PHE A 21 -17.16 -21.57 -0.23
N GLU A 22 -17.17 -22.52 0.71
CA GLU A 22 -18.27 -22.77 1.66
C GLU A 22 -18.20 -21.88 2.92
N ARG A 23 -17.27 -20.92 2.96
CA ARG A 23 -17.08 -20.04 4.12
C ARG A 23 -17.00 -18.58 3.73
N THR A 24 -17.20 -17.72 4.72
CA THR A 24 -16.88 -16.30 4.61
C THR A 24 -15.52 -16.06 5.24
N ILE A 25 -14.64 -15.36 4.53
CA ILE A 25 -13.34 -14.94 5.05
C ILE A 25 -13.30 -13.43 5.22
N THR A 26 -12.60 -12.98 6.25
CA THR A 26 -12.28 -11.57 6.41
C THR A 26 -11.02 -11.25 5.60
N SER A 27 -11.14 -10.29 4.69
CA SER A 27 -10.05 -9.83 3.83
C SER A 27 -9.86 -8.32 3.98
N ALA A 28 -8.65 -7.83 3.76
CA ALA A 28 -8.40 -6.39 3.72
C ALA A 28 -9.04 -5.78 2.46
N THR A 29 -9.56 -4.56 2.57
CA THR A 29 -9.94 -3.76 1.39
C THR A 29 -8.68 -3.37 0.61
N ILE A 30 -8.85 -2.90 -0.64
CA ILE A 30 -7.75 -2.34 -1.44
C ILE A 30 -6.97 -1.28 -0.65
N ARG A 31 -7.69 -0.40 0.05
CA ARG A 31 -7.11 0.63 0.90
C ARG A 31 -6.35 0.03 2.09
N GLY A 32 -6.93 -0.96 2.76
CA GLY A 32 -6.25 -1.70 3.83
C GLY A 32 -4.95 -2.35 3.36
N LEU A 33 -4.94 -2.94 2.18
CA LEU A 33 -3.74 -3.51 1.56
C LEU A 33 -2.69 -2.43 1.30
N MET A 34 -3.07 -1.28 0.73
CA MET A 34 -2.14 -0.16 0.52
C MET A 34 -1.51 0.31 1.84
N LEU A 35 -2.32 0.52 2.88
CA LEU A 35 -1.83 0.94 4.20
C LEU A 35 -0.77 -0.04 4.73
N LEU A 36 -1.05 -1.34 4.68
CA LEU A 36 -0.15 -2.38 5.19
C LEU A 36 1.16 -2.46 4.37
N LYS A 37 1.07 -2.36 3.04
CA LYS A 37 2.24 -2.43 2.15
C LYS A 37 3.15 -1.21 2.34
N LEU A 38 2.58 0.00 2.30
CA LEU A 38 3.33 1.25 2.44
C LEU A 38 3.97 1.38 3.82
N TYR A 39 3.28 0.94 4.87
CA TYR A 39 3.83 0.95 6.23
C TYR A 39 5.10 0.10 6.39
N ALA A 40 5.20 -1.02 5.68
CA ALA A 40 6.34 -1.92 5.79
C ALA A 40 7.58 -1.42 5.01
N LEU A 41 7.38 -0.71 3.90
CA LEU A 41 8.41 -0.38 2.92
C LEU A 41 9.63 0.34 3.52
N PRO A 42 9.51 1.40 4.35
CA PRO A 42 10.68 2.07 4.93
C PRO A 42 11.57 1.13 5.75
N SER A 43 10.96 0.20 6.49
CA SER A 43 11.72 -0.79 7.27
C SER A 43 12.42 -1.80 6.37
N LEU A 44 11.75 -2.28 5.32
CA LEU A 44 12.34 -3.21 4.35
C LEU A 44 13.54 -2.59 3.64
N TYR A 45 13.44 -1.32 3.26
CA TYR A 45 14.54 -0.55 2.69
C TYR A 45 15.74 -0.45 3.64
N ARG A 46 15.51 -0.12 4.92
CA ARG A 46 16.59 -0.06 5.93
C ARG A 46 17.26 -1.41 6.18
N GLN A 47 16.50 -2.50 6.05
CA GLN A 47 17.00 -3.86 6.22
C GLN A 47 17.75 -4.37 4.97
N GLY A 48 17.66 -3.67 3.84
CA GLY A 48 18.24 -4.11 2.57
C GLY A 48 17.54 -5.34 1.99
N ASP A 49 16.29 -5.61 2.37
CA ASP A 49 15.52 -6.75 1.84
C ASP A 49 14.92 -6.39 0.48
N PHE A 50 15.78 -6.37 -0.54
CA PHE A 50 15.40 -5.98 -1.90
C PHE A 50 14.35 -6.90 -2.52
N THR A 51 14.29 -8.17 -2.10
CA THR A 51 13.26 -9.10 -2.55
C THR A 51 11.89 -8.65 -2.06
N CYS A 52 11.73 -8.38 -0.76
CA CYS A 52 10.46 -7.90 -0.22
C CYS A 52 10.14 -6.47 -0.68
N VAL A 53 11.13 -5.58 -0.80
CA VAL A 53 10.93 -4.23 -1.37
C VAL A 53 10.31 -4.33 -2.76
N GLY A 54 10.93 -5.09 -3.67
CA GLY A 54 10.44 -5.21 -5.04
C GLY A 54 9.03 -5.77 -5.13
N LEU A 55 8.70 -6.76 -4.29
CA LEU A 55 7.34 -7.31 -4.20
C LEU A 55 6.33 -6.27 -3.71
N TYR A 56 6.65 -5.55 -2.64
CA TYR A 56 5.72 -4.60 -2.04
C TYR A 56 5.50 -3.38 -2.94
N GLU A 57 6.54 -2.88 -3.60
CA GLU A 57 6.41 -1.81 -4.57
C GLU A 57 5.57 -2.22 -5.78
N ASN A 58 5.77 -3.43 -6.30
CA ASN A 58 4.99 -3.94 -7.42
C ASN A 58 3.51 -4.09 -7.04
N ASP A 59 3.22 -4.60 -5.84
CA ASP A 59 1.86 -4.70 -5.32
C ASP A 59 1.21 -3.31 -5.23
N VAL A 60 1.89 -2.33 -4.64
CA VAL A 60 1.39 -0.95 -4.53
C VAL A 60 1.16 -0.36 -5.91
N ALA A 61 2.11 -0.50 -6.83
CA ALA A 61 1.99 -0.01 -8.20
C ALA A 61 0.77 -0.62 -8.92
N THR A 62 0.56 -1.92 -8.75
CA THR A 62 -0.60 -2.64 -9.29
C THR A 62 -1.91 -2.10 -8.71
N LEU A 63 -1.99 -1.91 -7.39
CA LEU A 63 -3.17 -1.36 -6.74
C LEU A 63 -3.46 0.08 -7.22
N LEU A 64 -2.44 0.93 -7.35
CA LEU A 64 -2.57 2.28 -7.88
C LEU A 64 -3.05 2.28 -9.34
N PHE A 65 -2.48 1.39 -10.16
CA PHE A 65 -2.79 1.29 -11.58
C PHE A 65 -4.25 0.90 -11.83
N TYR A 66 -4.73 -0.15 -11.15
CA TYR A 66 -6.06 -0.73 -11.41
C TYR A 66 -7.20 -0.09 -10.61
N HIS A 67 -6.92 0.50 -9.45
CA HIS A 67 -7.97 0.98 -8.55
C HIS A 67 -8.01 2.50 -8.35
N ALA A 68 -7.10 3.26 -9.00
CA ALA A 68 -7.03 4.72 -8.92
C ALA A 68 -7.15 5.25 -7.48
N SER A 69 -6.50 4.55 -6.55
CA SER A 69 -6.63 4.81 -5.12
C SER A 69 -6.16 6.22 -4.77
N ASN A 70 -6.93 6.92 -3.93
CA ASN A 70 -6.56 8.25 -3.44
C ASN A 70 -5.35 8.16 -2.49
N THR A 71 -4.16 8.41 -3.02
CA THR A 71 -2.88 8.34 -2.29
C THR A 71 -2.80 9.34 -1.14
N GLN A 72 -3.43 10.51 -1.28
CA GLN A 72 -3.46 11.53 -0.23
C GLN A 72 -4.23 11.08 1.01
N GLU A 73 -5.36 10.40 0.82
CA GLU A 73 -6.12 9.85 1.95
C GLU A 73 -5.35 8.71 2.63
N VAL A 74 -4.67 7.85 1.87
CA VAL A 74 -3.81 6.79 2.42
C VAL A 74 -2.67 7.38 3.27
N LEU A 75 -2.01 8.44 2.81
CA LEU A 75 -0.98 9.15 3.57
C LEU A 75 -1.54 9.78 4.85
N THR A 76 -2.73 10.37 4.77
CA THR A 76 -3.42 10.96 5.92
C THR A 76 -3.71 9.90 6.98
N GLU A 77 -4.18 8.73 6.57
CA GLU A 77 -4.46 7.61 7.47
C GLU A 77 -3.21 6.96 8.05
N LEU A 78 -2.06 7.01 7.36
CA LEU A 78 -0.78 6.50 7.88
C LEU A 78 -0.14 7.42 8.92
N THR A 79 -0.39 8.72 8.84
CA THR A 79 0.23 9.76 9.69
C THR A 79 0.29 9.40 11.19
N PRO A 80 -0.77 8.90 11.87
CA PRO A 80 -0.69 8.57 13.29
C PRO A 80 0.10 7.29 13.62
N PHE A 81 0.53 6.53 12.62
CA PHE A 81 1.17 5.22 12.81
C PHE A 81 2.65 5.18 12.44
N VAL A 82 3.16 6.20 11.74
CA VAL A 82 4.54 6.28 11.26
C VAL A 82 5.24 7.53 11.78
N SER A 83 6.58 7.50 11.80
CA SER A 83 7.36 8.71 12.07
C SER A 83 7.26 9.70 10.89
N THR A 84 7.55 10.98 11.12
CA THR A 84 7.60 11.98 10.04
C THR A 84 8.63 11.60 8.96
N GLN A 85 9.75 10.99 9.35
CA GLN A 85 10.76 10.52 8.42
C GLN A 85 10.25 9.36 7.56
N ASP A 86 9.58 8.38 8.17
CA ASP A 86 8.99 7.27 7.43
C ASP A 86 7.84 7.76 6.53
N LEU A 87 7.05 8.75 6.97
CA LEU A 87 5.99 9.35 6.16
C LEU A 87 6.55 10.02 4.89
N ALA A 88 7.65 10.77 5.03
CA ALA A 88 8.32 11.38 3.89
C ALA A 88 8.86 10.31 2.91
N ALA A 89 9.51 9.27 3.43
CA ALA A 89 9.99 8.16 2.60
C ALA A 89 8.83 7.45 1.86
N ILE A 90 7.68 7.26 2.51
CA ILE A 90 6.48 6.70 1.89
C ILE A 90 5.96 7.61 0.77
N GLN A 91 5.96 8.94 0.99
CA GLN A 91 5.54 9.91 -0.01
C GLN A 91 6.45 9.91 -1.25
N ASP A 92 7.76 9.80 -1.04
CA ASP A 92 8.73 9.67 -2.14
C ASP A 92 8.49 8.39 -2.95
N ILE A 93 8.30 7.25 -2.27
CA ILE A 93 8.00 5.96 -2.94
C ILE A 93 6.72 6.06 -3.76
N ILE A 94 5.63 6.63 -3.22
CA ILE A 94 4.38 6.81 -3.96
C ILE A 94 4.61 7.67 -5.21
N SER A 95 5.35 8.77 -5.06
CA SER A 95 5.64 9.68 -6.17
C SER A 95 6.41 8.98 -7.30
N ASP A 96 7.40 8.16 -6.95
CA ASP A 96 8.17 7.37 -7.92
C ASP A 96 7.31 6.32 -8.63
N LEU A 97 6.42 5.64 -7.89
CA LEU A 97 5.50 4.66 -8.46
C LEU A 97 4.48 5.31 -9.41
N GLU A 98 3.90 6.45 -9.02
CA GLU A 98 2.99 7.23 -9.87
C GLU A 98 3.69 7.69 -11.14
N GLN A 99 4.92 8.21 -11.06
CA GLN A 99 5.70 8.59 -12.24
C GLN A 99 5.94 7.41 -13.18
N ARG A 100 6.31 6.24 -12.65
CA ARG A 100 6.49 5.01 -13.43
C ARG A 100 5.20 4.64 -14.15
N ILE A 101 4.07 4.61 -13.45
CA ILE A 101 2.74 4.32 -14.01
C ILE A 101 2.37 5.32 -15.12
N SER A 102 2.56 6.62 -14.89
CA SER A 102 2.26 7.66 -15.88
C SER A 102 3.12 7.55 -17.14
N ARG A 103 4.35 7.05 -17.06
CA ARG A 103 5.19 6.77 -18.24
C ARG A 103 4.64 5.59 -19.03
N PHE A 104 4.21 4.52 -18.36
CA PHE A 104 3.59 3.36 -19.02
C PHE A 104 2.29 3.73 -19.74
N LYS A 105 1.38 4.46 -19.08
CA LYS A 105 0.11 4.90 -19.70
C LYS A 105 0.36 5.71 -20.97
N ARG A 106 1.25 6.72 -20.91
CA ARG A 106 1.64 7.54 -22.07
C ARG A 106 2.24 6.73 -23.23
N ASN A 107 3.02 5.69 -22.93
CA ASN A 107 3.59 4.84 -23.99
C ASN A 107 2.55 3.91 -24.62
N THR A 108 1.48 3.58 -23.89
CA THR A 108 0.40 2.72 -24.40
C THR A 108 -0.58 3.51 -25.28
N ASP A 109 -0.79 4.80 -24.99
CA ASP A 109 -1.65 5.68 -25.78
C ASP A 109 -1.00 6.15 -27.10
N ASN A 110 0.33 6.04 -27.22
CA ASN A 110 1.10 6.42 -28.41
C ASN A 110 1.45 5.21 -29.32
N ALA A 111 0.97 4.01 -28.99
CA ALA A 111 1.20 2.77 -29.74
C ALA A 111 -0.05 2.34 -30.51
#